data_AF-A0A1V5X349-F1
#
_entry.id   AF-A0A1V5X349-F1
#
_cell.length_a   1.000
_cell.length_b   1.000
_cell.length_c   1.000
_cell.angle_alpha   90.00
_cell.angle_beta   90.00
_cell.angle_gamma   90.00
#
_symmetry.space_group_name_H-M   'P 1'
#
loop_
_entity.id
_entity.type
_entity.pdbx_description
1 polymer ?
#
loop_
_entity_poly.entity_id
_entity_poly.type
_entity_poly.pdbx_seq_one_letter_code
_entity_poly.pdbx_strand_id
1 'polypeptide(L)'
;MSSVISKEKTSNLYKGIFNYHGEVSTLYTTAESEGQAYRFFCERLAQRYDTASINIRHYFWGTDKYEIKIERSKEDGTKTC
;
A
#
# COMPACT_ATOMS: atom_id res chain seq x y z
N MET A 1 28.49 6.70 24.66
CA MET A 1 27.03 6.59 24.48
C MET A 1 26.78 6.41 22.99
N SER A 2 26.43 5.19 22.56
CA SER A 2 26.23 4.89 21.15
C SER A 2 24.93 5.53 20.69
N SER A 3 25.03 6.52 19.79
CA SER A 3 23.87 7.14 19.16
C SER A 3 23.11 6.09 18.33
N VAL A 4 21.90 5.75 18.76
CA VAL A 4 20.97 4.93 18.00
C VAL A 4 20.47 5.79 16.84
N ILE A 5 21.07 5.60 15.65
CA ILE A 5 20.54 6.17 14.42
C ILE A 5 19.26 5.39 14.11
N SER A 6 18.13 5.90 14.58
CA SER A 6 16.81 5.47 14.11
C SER A 6 16.75 5.83 12.63
N LYS A 7 16.96 4.85 11.74
CA LYS A 7 16.65 5.03 10.31
C LYS A 7 15.19 5.48 10.23
N GLU A 8 14.95 6.73 9.88
CA GLU A 8 13.61 7.17 9.51
C GLU A 8 13.19 6.28 8.34
N LYS A 9 12.22 5.40 8.58
CA LYS A 9 11.68 4.52 7.55
C LYS A 9 10.94 5.42 6.54
N THR A 10 11.59 5.67 5.40
CA THR A 10 11.00 6.38 4.28
C THR A 10 9.77 5.60 3.82
N SER A 11 8.60 6.23 3.92
CA SER A 11 7.32 5.67 3.49
C SER A 11 6.79 6.49 2.32
N ASN A 12 6.48 5.81 1.23
CA ASN A 12 5.87 6.40 0.06
C ASN A 12 4.35 6.35 0.20
N LEU A 13 3.66 7.34 -0.37
CA LEU A 13 2.23 7.30 -0.55
C LEU A 13 1.93 6.48 -1.82
N TYR A 14 1.19 5.39 -1.66
CA TYR A 14 0.69 4.57 -2.76
C TYR A 14 -0.78 4.85 -3.00
N LYS A 15 -1.15 4.83 -4.28
CA LYS A 15 -2.53 4.83 -4.77
C LYS A 15 -2.81 3.47 -5.39
N GLY A 16 -3.90 2.83 -4.99
CA GLY A 16 -4.37 1.57 -5.54
C GLY A 16 -5.76 1.72 -6.13
N ILE A 17 -5.97 1.20 -7.33
CA ILE A 17 -7.27 1.09 -7.99
C ILE A 17 -7.60 -0.40 -8.07
N PHE A 18 -8.73 -0.81 -7.50
CA PHE A 18 -9.14 -2.21 -7.39
C PHE A 18 -10.54 -2.40 -7.93
N ASN A 19 -10.73 -3.36 -8.83
CA ASN A 19 -12.03 -3.79 -9.33
C ASN A 19 -12.42 -5.11 -8.66
N TYR A 20 -13.23 -5.03 -7.60
CA TYR A 20 -13.72 -6.21 -6.88
C TYR A 20 -15.17 -6.50 -7.29
N HIS A 21 -15.39 -7.62 -7.99
CA HIS A 21 -16.71 -8.01 -8.50
C HIS A 21 -17.46 -6.94 -9.32
N GLY A 22 -16.73 -6.09 -10.05
CA GLY A 22 -17.31 -5.00 -10.84
C GLY A 22 -17.35 -3.65 -10.12
N GLU A 23 -17.08 -3.62 -8.82
CA GLU A 23 -17.00 -2.39 -8.05
C GLU A 23 -15.57 -1.84 -8.05
N VAL A 24 -15.38 -0.66 -8.63
CA VAL A 24 -14.08 0.02 -8.68
C VAL A 24 -13.90 0.89 -7.44
N SER A 25 -12.86 0.59 -6.66
CA SER A 25 -12.45 1.35 -5.48
C SER A 25 -11.07 1.97 -5.69
N THR A 26 -10.93 3.26 -5.35
CA THR A 26 -9.62 3.94 -5.26
C THR A 26 -9.23 4.10 -3.80
N LEU A 27 -8.05 3.63 -3.44
CA LEU A 27 -7.53 3.63 -2.07
C LEU A 27 -6.14 4.27 -2.01
N TYR A 28 -5.80 4.86 -0.88
CA TYR A 28 -4.50 5.46 -0.63
C TYR A 28 -3.90 4.94 0.68
N THR A 29 -2.62 4.59 0.69
CA THR A 29 -1.91 4.18 1.90
C THR A 29 -0.45 4.55 1.87
N THR A 30 0.13 4.82 3.03
CA THR A 30 1.58 4.94 3.17
C THR A 30 2.18 3.55 3.38
N ALA A 31 3.26 3.23 2.65
CA ALA A 31 3.98 1.98 2.80
C ALA A 31 5.45 2.14 2.41
N GLU A 32 6.29 1.21 2.84
CA GLU A 32 7.72 1.12 2.50
C GLU A 32 7.92 0.47 1.13
N SER A 33 6.97 -0.32 0.67
CA SER A 33 7.02 -1.01 -0.62
C SER A 33 5.62 -1.23 -1.19
N GLU A 34 5.57 -1.49 -2.49
CA GLU A 34 4.31 -1.82 -3.19
C GLU A 34 3.66 -3.08 -2.62
N GLY A 35 4.45 -4.12 -2.29
CA GLY A 35 3.94 -5.33 -1.66
C GLY A 35 3.32 -5.09 -0.29
N GLN A 36 3.88 -4.17 0.50
CA GLN A 36 3.28 -3.75 1.76
C GLN A 36 2.00 -2.93 1.52
N ALA A 37 2.00 -2.03 0.53
CA ALA A 37 0.80 -1.29 0.14
C ALA A 37 -0.34 -2.23 -0.29
N TYR A 38 -0.03 -3.23 -1.14
CA TYR A 38 -0.98 -4.25 -1.58
C TYR A 38 -1.63 -4.98 -0.40
N ARG A 39 -0.82 -5.39 0.59
CA ARG A 39 -1.33 -6.01 1.83
C ARG A 39 -2.32 -5.09 2.56
N PHE A 40 -1.97 -3.83 2.77
CA PHE A 40 -2.85 -2.88 3.46
C PHE A 40 -4.13 -2.60 2.69
N PHE A 41 -4.07 -2.52 1.36
CA PHE A 41 -5.27 -2.39 0.54
C PHE A 41 -6.17 -3.62 0.65
N CYS A 42 -5.61 -4.83 0.57
CA CYS A 42 -6.38 -6.06 0.74
C CYS A 42 -7.05 -6.16 2.12
N GLU A 43 -6.38 -5.72 3.18
CA GLU A 43 -6.94 -5.67 4.54
C GLU A 43 -8.12 -4.68 4.63
N ARG A 44 -8.01 -3.51 4.02
CA ARG A 44 -9.13 -2.53 3.98
C ARG A 44 -10.31 -3.01 3.15
N LEU A 45 -10.05 -3.63 2.00
CA LEU A 45 -11.12 -4.22 1.18
C LEU A 45 -11.80 -5.37 1.91
N ALA A 46 -11.04 -6.21 2.62
CA ALA A 46 -11.58 -7.26 3.47
C ALA A 46 -12.53 -6.73 4.55
N GLN A 47 -12.16 -5.64 5.22
CA GLN A 47 -13.03 -4.98 6.19
C GLN A 47 -14.31 -4.43 5.54
N ARG A 48 -14.20 -3.84 4.34
CA ARG A 48 -15.35 -3.28 3.62
C ARG A 48 -16.36 -4.35 3.20
N TYR A 49 -15.88 -5.50 2.75
CA TYR A 49 -16.72 -6.59 2.25
C TYR A 49 -16.96 -7.72 3.26
N ASP A 50 -16.60 -7.50 4.53
CA ASP A 50 -16.72 -8.46 5.63
C ASP A 50 -16.21 -9.87 5.26
N THR A 51 -14.98 -9.93 4.76
CA THR A 51 -14.35 -11.19 4.33
C THR A 51 -12.90 -11.27 4.78
N ALA A 52 -12.29 -12.46 4.70
CA ALA A 52 -10.89 -12.63 5.02
C ALA A 52 -9.98 -11.96 3.96
N SER A 53 -8.92 -11.29 4.41
CA SER A 53 -7.97 -10.63 3.49
C SER A 53 -7.28 -11.58 2.51
N ILE A 54 -7.18 -12.87 2.85
CA ILE A 54 -6.68 -13.90 1.93
C ILE A 54 -7.61 -14.10 0.72
N ASN A 55 -8.93 -13.99 0.90
CA ASN A 55 -9.89 -14.12 -0.19
C ASN A 55 -9.74 -12.96 -1.17
N ILE A 56 -9.54 -11.74 -0.66
CA ILE A 56 -9.25 -10.57 -1.49
C ILE A 56 -7.95 -10.77 -2.27
N ARG A 57 -6.89 -11.26 -1.61
CA ARG A 57 -5.60 -11.51 -2.29
C ARG A 57 -5.71 -12.57 -3.38
N HIS A 58 -6.42 -13.66 -3.13
CA HIS A 58 -6.64 -14.72 -4.12
C HIS A 58 -7.46 -14.22 -5.30
N TYR A 59 -8.46 -13.35 -5.07
CA TYR A 59 -9.25 -12.77 -6.15
C TYR A 59 -8.41 -11.98 -7.15
N PHE A 60 -7.42 -11.23 -6.65
CA PHE A 60 -6.55 -10.40 -7.49
C PHE A 60 -5.31 -11.14 -8.03
N TRP A 61 -5.00 -12.32 -7.51
CA TRP A 61 -3.79 -13.08 -7.87
C TRP A 61 -3.77 -13.42 -9.36
N GLY A 62 -2.73 -12.95 -10.06
CA GLY A 62 -2.55 -13.24 -11.50
C GLY A 62 -3.58 -12.56 -12.40
N THR A 63 -4.27 -11.52 -11.91
CA THR A 63 -5.25 -10.76 -12.69
C THR A 63 -4.77 -9.34 -12.97
N ASP A 64 -5.40 -8.69 -13.96
CA ASP A 64 -5.26 -7.27 -14.30
C ASP A 64 -6.32 -6.39 -13.61
N LYS A 65 -7.06 -6.93 -12.63
CA LYS A 65 -8.18 -6.26 -11.95
C LYS A 65 -7.74 -5.24 -10.89
N TYR A 66 -6.45 -4.97 -10.77
CA TYR A 66 -5.94 -3.95 -9.87
C TYR A 66 -4.67 -3.31 -10.42
N GLU A 67 -4.43 -2.08 -9.98
CA GLU A 67 -3.20 -1.35 -10.25
C GLU A 67 -2.76 -0.63 -8.98
N ILE A 68 -1.47 -0.67 -8.66
CA ILE A 68 -0.87 0.10 -7.58
C ILE A 68 0.26 0.95 -8.15
N LYS A 69 0.28 2.24 -7.78
CA LYS A 69 1.32 3.19 -8.18
C LYS A 69 1.77 4.01 -6.97
N ILE A 70 3.01 4.48 -7.01
CA ILE A 70 3.49 5.51 -6.09
C ILE A 70 2.85 6.84 -6.52
N GLU A 71 2.09 7.45 -5.63
CA GLU A 71 1.50 8.78 -5.82
C GLU A 71 2.49 9.87 -5.38
N ARG A 72 3.20 9.65 -4.26
CA ARG A 72 4.25 10.53 -3.77
C ARG A 72 5.36 9.74 -3.10
N SER A 73 6.61 10.00 -3.50
CA SER A 73 7.78 9.49 -2.80
C SER A 73 8.13 10.41 -1.63
N LYS A 74 8.48 9.87 -0.47
CA LYS A 74 9.20 10.67 0.53
C LYS A 74 10.68 10.67 0.12
N GLU A 75 11.13 11.76 -0.48
CA GLU A 75 12.56 12.04 -0.61
C GLU A 75 13.11 12.31 0.79
N ASP A 76 14.22 11.63 1.13
CA ASP A 76 15.00 11.94 2.32
C ASP A 76 15.34 13.43 2.29
N GLY A 77 14.78 14.17 3.25
CA GLY A 77 15.11 15.57 3.44
C GLY A 77 16.53 15.65 3.98
N THR A 78 17.54 15.54 3.13
CA THR A 78 18.90 15.99 3.44
C THR A 78 18.84 17.50 3.63
N LYS A 79 18.56 17.93 4.86
CA LYS A 79 18.80 19.31 5.30
C LYS A 79 20.32 19.49 5.36
N THR A 80 20.90 19.98 4.28
CA THR A 80 22.22 20.59 4.30
C THR A 80 22.02 22.06 4.66
N CYS A 81 22.11 22.37 5.96
CA CYS A 81 22.43 23.71 6.44
C CYS A 81 23.41 23.57 7.60
#